data_AF-A0A6M1PQZ3-F1
#
_entry.id   AF-A0A6M1PQZ3-F1
#
_cell.length_a   1.000
_cell.length_b   1.000
_cell.length_c   1.000
_cell.angle_alpha   90.00
_cell.angle_beta   90.00
_cell.angle_gamma   90.00
#
_symmetry.space_group_name_H-M   'P 1'
#
loop_
_entity.id
_entity.type
_entity.pdbx_description
1 polymer ?
#
loop_
_entity_poly.entity_id
_entity_poly.type
_entity_poly.pdbx_seq_one_letter_code
_entity_poly.pdbx_strand_id
1 'polypeptide(L)' 'MTLFESYQLKKANGEVVDFNQLTLNELKQLHWNEGRFDWEIAELFNVSNRKYNKREGNWGLQEKK' A
#
# COMPACT_ATOMS: atom_id res chain seq x y z
N MET A 1 10.85 -2.55 -13.24
CA MET A 1 9.61 -3.11 -12.67
C MET A 1 9.51 -2.59 -11.25
N THR A 2 8.47 -1.82 -10.98
CA THR A 2 8.23 -1.18 -9.68
C THR A 2 7.64 -2.16 -8.67
N LEU A 3 7.67 -1.81 -7.40
CA LEU A 3 7.02 -2.60 -6.35
C LEU A 3 5.51 -2.59 -6.55
N PHE A 4 4.93 -1.45 -6.97
CA PHE A 4 3.51 -1.35 -7.31
C PHE A 4 3.12 -2.30 -8.45
N GLU A 5 3.86 -2.29 -9.56
CA GLU A 5 3.62 -3.20 -10.69
C GLU A 5 3.77 -4.68 -10.28
N SER A 6 4.74 -4.98 -9.42
CA SER A 6 4.93 -6.35 -8.91
C SER A 6 3.68 -6.81 -8.16
N TYR A 7 3.11 -5.97 -7.31
CA TYR A 7 1.88 -6.26 -6.59
C TYR A 7 0.65 -6.33 -7.50
N GLN A 8 0.58 -5.51 -8.54
CA GLN A 8 -0.48 -5.60 -9.56
C GLN A 8 -0.44 -6.94 -10.30
N LEU A 9 0.76 -7.40 -10.67
CA LEU A 9 0.96 -8.71 -11.30
C LEU A 9 0.57 -9.86 -10.37
N LYS A 10 0.97 -9.81 -9.09
CA LYS A 10 0.55 -10.80 -8.08
C LYS A 10 -0.97 -10.87 -7.98
N LYS A 11 -1.63 -9.71 -7.88
CA LYS A 11 -3.10 -9.61 -7.85
C LYS A 11 -3.74 -10.18 -9.13
N ALA A 12 -3.18 -9.89 -10.30
CA ALA A 12 -3.63 -10.41 -11.59
C ALA A 12 -3.45 -11.93 -11.71
N ASN A 13 -2.40 -12.47 -11.09
CA ASN A 13 -2.14 -13.91 -11.00
C ASN A 13 -3.03 -14.63 -9.97
N GLY A 14 -3.90 -13.90 -9.25
CA GLY A 14 -4.77 -14.45 -8.22
C GLY A 14 -4.10 -14.66 -6.87
N GLU A 15 -2.89 -14.13 -6.67
CA GLU A 15 -2.23 -14.16 -5.36
C GLU A 15 -2.90 -13.18 -4.40
N VAL A 16 -3.23 -13.67 -3.21
CA VAL A 16 -3.78 -12.83 -2.15
C VAL A 16 -2.67 -12.00 -1.54
N VAL A 17 -2.66 -10.72 -1.87
CA VAL A 17 -1.71 -9.77 -1.30
C VAL A 17 -2.30 -9.22 -0.01
N ASP A 18 -1.90 -9.78 1.14
CA ASP A 18 -2.44 -9.33 2.40
C ASP A 18 -1.82 -7.99 2.79
N PHE A 19 -2.68 -6.98 2.98
CA PHE A 19 -2.23 -5.69 3.47
C PHE A 19 -1.42 -5.89 4.75
N ASN A 20 -1.85 -6.73 5.69
CA ASN A 20 -1.19 -6.92 6.98
C ASN A 20 0.26 -7.44 6.87
N GLN A 21 0.60 -8.12 5.78
CA GLN A 21 1.94 -8.60 5.52
C GLN A 21 2.88 -7.54 4.96
N LEU A 22 2.36 -6.39 4.48
CA LEU A 22 3.23 -5.31 4.07
C LEU A 22 4.09 -4.84 5.23
N THR A 23 5.37 -4.66 4.93
CA THR A 23 6.29 -3.98 5.82
C THR A 23 6.15 -2.47 5.66
N LEU A 24 6.50 -1.75 6.72
CA LEU A 24 6.52 -0.28 6.72
C LEU A 24 7.46 0.28 5.65
N ASN A 25 8.51 -0.46 5.29
CA ASN A 25 9.47 -0.07 4.27
C ASN A 25 8.89 -0.17 2.85
N GLU A 26 8.13 -1.23 2.57
CA GLU A 26 7.42 -1.38 1.29
C GLU A 26 6.37 -0.31 1.10
N LEU A 27 5.62 0.02 2.15
CA LEU A 27 4.59 1.05 2.08
C LEU A 27 5.21 2.44 1.90
N LYS A 28 6.32 2.72 2.59
CA LYS A 28 7.14 3.92 2.32
C LYS A 28 7.68 3.95 0.90
N GLN A 29 8.09 2.81 0.34
CA GLN A 29 8.59 2.77 -1.02
C GLN A 29 7.46 3.09 -2.02
N LEU A 30 6.27 2.51 -1.83
CA LEU A 30 5.11 2.82 -2.66
C LEU A 30 4.73 4.31 -2.55
N HIS A 31 4.66 4.85 -1.34
CA HIS A 31 4.20 6.22 -1.10
C HIS A 31 5.27 7.28 -1.43
N TRP A 32 6.49 7.15 -0.89
CA TRP A 32 7.54 8.18 -1.03
C TRP A 32 8.49 7.97 -2.21
N ASN A 33 8.82 6.72 -2.57
CA ASN A 33 9.77 6.48 -3.66
C ASN A 33 9.06 6.42 -5.02
N GLU A 34 7.88 5.80 -5.08
CA GLU A 34 7.08 5.70 -6.29
C GLU A 34 5.99 6.78 -6.40
N GLY A 35 5.75 7.55 -5.34
CA GLY A 35 4.78 8.65 -5.35
C GLY A 35 3.34 8.19 -5.51
N ARG A 36 3.01 6.94 -5.12
CA ARG A 36 1.67 6.39 -5.25
C ARG A 36 0.73 6.97 -4.22
N PHE A 37 -0.49 7.22 -4.65
CA PHE A 37 -1.52 7.72 -3.75
C PHE A 37 -2.09 6.61 -2.87
N ASP A 38 -2.52 6.98 -1.67
CA ASP A 38 -3.15 6.10 -0.69
C ASP A 38 -4.31 5.28 -1.25
N TRP A 39 -5.11 5.88 -2.14
CA TRP A 39 -6.24 5.20 -2.77
C TRP A 39 -5.80 4.13 -3.79
N GLU A 40 -4.71 4.35 -4.52
CA GLU A 40 -4.13 3.35 -5.43
C GLU A 40 -3.59 2.17 -4.63
N ILE A 41 -2.88 2.46 -3.53
CA ILE A 41 -2.32 1.45 -2.64
C ILE A 41 -3.45 0.68 -1.94
N ALA A 42 -4.48 1.37 -1.45
CA ALA A 42 -5.64 0.73 -0.82
C ALA A 42 -6.40 -0.19 -1.80
N GLU A 43 -6.57 0.23 -3.05
CA GLU A 43 -7.19 -0.59 -4.11
C GLU A 43 -6.34 -1.82 -4.46
N LEU A 44 -5.02 -1.67 -4.48
CA LEU A 44 -4.07 -2.77 -4.71
C LEU A 44 -4.28 -3.90 -3.70
N PHE A 45 -4.42 -3.56 -2.41
CA PHE A 45 -4.62 -4.54 -1.34
C PHE A 45 -6.09 -4.86 -1.04
N ASN A 46 -7.02 -4.36 -1.85
CA ASN A 46 -8.46 -4.54 -1.65
C ASN A 46 -8.91 -4.16 -0.22
N VAL A 47 -8.35 -3.09 0.32
CA VAL A 47 -8.70 -2.56 1.65
C VAL A 47 -9.43 -1.24 1.49
N SER A 48 -10.41 -0.99 2.37
CA SER A 48 -11.06 0.32 2.39
C SER A 48 -10.05 1.40 2.79
N ASN A 49 -10.17 2.57 2.18
CA ASN A 49 -9.31 3.72 2.46
C ASN A 49 -9.28 4.07 3.97
N ARG A 50 -10.39 3.84 4.70
CA ARG A 50 -10.45 3.97 6.17
C ARG A 50 -9.53 3.00 6.92
N LYS A 51 -9.43 1.75 6.48
CA LYS A 51 -8.56 0.72 7.09
C LYS A 51 -7.10 1.03 6.80
N TYR A 52 -6.83 1.49 5.58
CA TYR A 52 -5.51 1.98 5.17
C TYR A 52 -5.06 3.16 6.04
N ASN A 53 -5.84 4.25 6.09
CA ASN A 53 -5.55 5.44 6.91
C ASN A 53 -5.30 5.12 8.39
N LYS A 54 -6.11 4.22 8.98
CA LYS A 54 -5.92 3.82 10.39
C LYS A 54 -4.55 3.16 10.61
N ARG A 55 -4.09 2.39 9.64
CA ARG A 55 -2.82 1.67 9.74
C ARG A 55 -1.62 2.54 9.38
N GLU A 56 -1.78 3.40 8.39
CA GLU A 56 -0.81 4.45 8.07
C GLU A 56 -0.55 5.35 9.29
N GLY A 57 -1.62 5.77 9.99
CA GLY A 57 -1.50 6.50 11.26
C GLY A 57 -0.77 5.72 12.35
N ASN A 58 -0.99 4.40 12.43
CA ASN A 58 -0.24 3.53 13.35
C ASN A 58 1.25 3.42 13.00
N TRP A 59 1.62 3.71 11.76
CA TRP A 59 2.99 3.68 11.27
C TRP A 59 3.66 5.06 11.25
N GLY A 60 2.96 6.10 11.71
CA GLY A 60 3.45 7.47 11.70
C GLY A 60 3.68 8.03 10.30
N LEU A 61 3.00 7.47 9.29
CA LEU A 61 3.06 7.89 7.89
C LEU A 61 2.02 8.97 7.55
N GLN A 62 1.12 9.28 8.49
CA GLN A 62 0.21 10.41 8.35
C GLN A 62 1.02 11.70 8.23
N GLU A 63 1.02 12.31 7.04
CA GLU A 63 1.45 13.69 6.90
C GLU A 63 0.59 14.56 7.82
N LYS A 64 1.25 15.29 8.72
CA LYS A 64 0.59 16.33 9.49
C LYS A 64 0.10 17.39 8.48
N LYS A 65 -1.22 17.43 8.29
CA LYS A 65 -1.92 18.56 7.68
C LYS A 65 -1.54 19.88 8.32
#